data_AF-T1AG34-F1
#
_entry.id   AF-T1AG34-F1
#
_cell.length_a   1.000
_cell.length_b   1.000
_cell.length_c   1.000
_cell.angle_alpha   90.00
_cell.angle_beta   90.00
_cell.angle_gamma   90.00
#
_symmetry.space_group_name_H-M   'P 1'
#
loop_
_entity.id
_entity.type
_entity.pdbx_description
1 polymer ?
#
loop_
_entity_poly.entity_id
_entity_poly.type
_entity_poly.pdbx_seq_one_letter_code
_entity_poly.pdbx_strand_id
1 'polypeptide(L)' 'NLIANTTTQAGLKIRAELDRAHYPVGIKVTDAELSALNLKLGPFHGDWNYALFPVLKRK' A
#
# COMPACT_ATOMS: atom_id res chain seq x y z
N ASN A 1 9.79 -18.19 -18.23
CA ASN A 1 9.73 -17.75 -16.82
C ASN A 1 8.70 -16.64 -16.69
N LEU A 2 7.51 -16.96 -16.20
CA LEU A 2 6.46 -15.98 -15.87
C LEU A 2 6.22 -16.00 -14.37
N ILE A 3 5.97 -14.85 -13.76
CA ILE A 3 5.63 -14.75 -12.33
C ILE A 3 4.37 -15.57 -12.01
N ALA A 4 3.41 -15.64 -12.94
CA ALA A 4 2.19 -16.45 -12.79
C ALA A 4 2.45 -17.97 -12.77
N ASN A 5 3.63 -18.44 -13.17
CA ASN A 5 3.98 -19.87 -13.10
C ASN A 5 4.57 -20.27 -11.73
N THR A 6 4.56 -19.37 -10.76
CA THR A 6 5.02 -19.64 -9.40
C THR A 6 3.92 -20.31 -8.57
N THR A 7 4.30 -21.36 -7.83
CA THR A 7 3.45 -22.03 -6.85
C THR A 7 4.20 -22.09 -5.52
N THR A 8 3.52 -21.84 -4.39
CA THR A 8 4.14 -21.96 -3.06
C THR A 8 4.37 -23.44 -2.70
N GLN A 9 5.24 -23.71 -1.73
CA GLN A 9 5.44 -25.07 -1.22
C GLN A 9 4.15 -25.71 -0.67
N ALA A 10 3.24 -24.87 -0.16
CA ALA A 10 1.91 -25.29 0.31
C ALA A 10 0.86 -25.42 -0.83
N GLY A 11 1.25 -25.22 -2.09
CA GLY A 11 0.39 -25.45 -3.26
C GLY A 11 -0.44 -24.25 -3.74
N LEU A 12 -0.22 -23.03 -3.21
CA LEU A 12 -0.92 -21.84 -3.68
C LEU A 12 -0.37 -21.35 -5.02
N LYS A 13 -1.23 -21.15 -6.01
CA LYS A 13 -0.86 -20.61 -7.33
C LYS A 13 -0.89 -19.08 -7.32
N ILE A 14 0.11 -18.46 -7.94
CA ILE A 14 0.18 -17.00 -8.09
C ILE A 14 -0.59 -16.55 -9.33
N ARG A 15 -1.49 -15.58 -9.17
CA ARG A 15 -2.08 -14.83 -10.29
C ARG A 15 -1.29 -13.54 -10.46
N ALA A 16 -0.86 -13.27 -11.69
CA ALA A 16 -0.23 -12.02 -12.07
C ALA A 16 -0.81 -11.56 -13.40
N GLU A 17 -1.18 -10.29 -13.47
CA GLU A 17 -1.75 -9.67 -14.66
C GLU A 17 -1.12 -8.29 -14.87
N LEU A 18 -1.08 -7.86 -16.13
CA LEU A 18 -0.61 -6.53 -16.47
C LEU A 18 -1.68 -5.51 -16.08
N ASP A 19 -1.36 -4.64 -15.13
CA ASP A 19 -2.15 -3.45 -14.88
C ASP A 19 -1.92 -2.43 -16.01
N ARG A 20 -3.01 -2.06 -16.69
CA ARG A 20 -3.01 -1.09 -17.79
C ARG A 20 -3.58 0.26 -17.36
N ALA A 21 -3.92 0.43 -16.08
CA ALA A 21 -4.41 1.69 -15.56
C ALA A 21 -3.36 2.78 -15.75
N HIS A 22 -3.86 4.00 -16.01
CA HIS A 22 -3.01 5.17 -16.10
C HIS A 22 -2.85 5.78 -14.71
N TYR A 23 -1.60 5.86 -14.24
CA TYR A 23 -1.25 6.47 -12.97
C TYR A 23 -0.55 7.81 -13.24
N PRO A 24 -1.25 8.94 -13.07
CA PRO A 24 -0.62 10.23 -13.27
C PRO A 24 0.52 10.43 -12.26
N VAL A 25 1.69 10.76 -12.78
CA VAL A 25 2.88 11.02 -11.98
C VAL A 25 2.84 12.43 -11.39
N GLY A 26 3.49 12.61 -10.25
CA GLY A 26 3.69 13.95 -9.67
C GLY A 26 2.48 14.50 -8.88
N ILE A 27 1.52 13.65 -8.49
CA ILE A 27 0.54 14.06 -7.47
C ILE A 27 1.31 14.33 -6.18
N LYS A 28 1.41 15.61 -5.79
CA LYS A 28 2.05 16.03 -4.56
C LYS A 28 1.02 16.08 -3.44
N VAL A 29 1.19 15.21 -2.45
CA VAL A 29 0.51 15.33 -1.16
C VAL A 29 1.36 16.24 -0.28
N THR A 30 0.73 17.24 0.34
CA THR A 30 1.41 18.15 1.25
C THR A 30 1.68 17.49 2.60
N ASP A 31 2.69 17.96 3.33
CA ASP A 31 2.99 17.46 4.67
C ASP A 31 1.81 17.66 5.64
N ALA A 32 1.02 18.73 5.42
CA ALA A 32 -0.19 19.01 6.20
C ALA A 32 -1.30 17.97 5.94
N GLU A 33 -1.52 17.57 4.68
CA GLU A 33 -2.48 16.52 4.34
C GLU A 33 -2.05 15.16 4.88
N LEU A 34 -0.75 14.83 4.77
CA LEU A 34 -0.22 13.57 5.27
C LEU A 34 -0.27 13.49 6.81
N SER A 35 0.05 14.58 7.50
CA SER A 35 0.01 14.65 8.97
C SER A 35 -1.41 14.67 9.55
N ALA A 36 -2.42 15.04 8.76
CA ALA A 36 -3.82 14.94 9.16
C ALA A 36 -4.33 13.49 9.21
N LEU A 37 -3.60 12.54 8.62
CA LEU A 37 -3.96 11.12 8.68
C LEU A 37 -3.68 10.54 10.06
N ASN A 38 -4.56 9.65 10.53
CA ASN A 38 -4.35 8.88 11.76
C ASN A 38 -3.39 7.71 11.49
N LEU A 39 -2.13 8.05 11.25
CA LEU A 39 -1.06 7.10 10.94
C LEU A 39 -0.29 6.71 12.20
N LYS A 40 0.02 5.42 12.30
CA LYS A 40 1.00 4.87 13.25
C LYS A 40 2.17 4.29 12.48
N LEU A 41 3.33 4.91 12.63
CA LEU A 41 4.56 4.44 12.01
C LEU A 41 5.02 3.15 12.69
N GLY A 42 5.53 2.21 11.89
CA GLY A 42 6.14 0.98 12.35
C GLY A 42 7.51 1.22 12.98
N PRO A 43 7.94 0.37 13.93
CA PRO A 43 9.24 0.49 14.57
C PRO A 43 10.42 0.17 13.64
N PHE A 44 10.16 -0.52 12.53
CA PHE A 44 11.14 -0.84 11.49
C PHE A 44 10.68 -0.23 10.16
N HIS A 45 11.48 0.69 9.63
CA HIS A 45 11.16 1.49 8.43
C HIS A 45 9.76 2.10 8.47
N GLY A 46 9.47 2.92 9.50
CA GLY A 46 8.16 3.56 9.65
C GLY A 46 7.75 4.47 8.48
N ASP A 47 8.73 4.93 7.70
CA ASP A 47 8.57 5.65 6.45
C ASP A 47 7.89 4.81 5.35
N TRP A 48 7.97 3.48 5.43
CA TRP A 48 7.36 2.54 4.48
C TRP A 48 6.30 1.65 5.15
N ASN A 49 6.53 1.29 6.41
CA ASN A 49 5.73 0.36 7.18
C ASN A 49 4.91 1.13 8.21
N TYR A 50 3.63 1.32 7.94
CA TYR A 50 2.72 2.07 8.79
C TYR A 50 1.33 1.44 8.82
N ALA A 51 0.56 1.75 9.86
CA ALA A 51 -0.85 1.44 9.96
C ALA A 51 -1.67 2.72 9.84
N LEU A 52 -2.73 2.70 9.03
CA LEU A 52 -3.71 3.79 8.93
C LEU A 52 -4.97 3.41 9.69
N PHE A 53 -5.37 4.23 10.65
CA PHE A 53 -6.57 4.03 11.44
C PHE A 53 -7.72 4.94 10.96
N PRO A 54 -8.98 4.54 11.15
CA PRO A 54 -10.11 5.42 10.94
C PRO A 54 -10.02 6.66 11.84
N VAL A 55 -10.46 7.80 11.31
CA VAL A 55 -10.70 8.99 12.13
C VAL A 55 -12.16 8.93 12.59
N LEU A 56 -12.38 8.85 13.91
CA LEU A 56 -13.71 8.91 14.50
C LEU A 56 -14.31 10.30 14.24
N LYS A 57 -15.23 10.40 13.28
CA LYS A 57 -16.06 11.60 13.14
C LYS A 57 -17.05 11.62 14.31
N ARG A 58 -16.93 12.59 15.21
CA ARG A 58 -18.00 12.87 16.18
C ARG A 58 -19.23 13.35 15.40
N LYS A 59 -20.39 12.75 15.71
CA LYS A 59 -21.70 13.24 15.28
C LYS A 59 -22.02 14.56 15.97
#